data_AF-A0A7C4E520-F1
#
_entry.id   AF-A0A7C4E520-F1
#
_cell.length_a   1.000
_cell.length_b   1.000
_cell.length_c   1.000
_cell.angle_alpha   90.00
_cell.angle_beta   90.00
_cell.angle_gamma   90.00
#
_symmetry.space_group_name_H-M   'P 1'
#
loop_
_entity.id
_entity.type
_entity.pdbx_description
1 polymer ?
#
loop_
_entity_poly.entity_id
_entity_poly.type
_entity_poly.pdbx_seq_one_letter_code
_entity_poly.pdbx_strand_id
1 'polypeptide(L)'
;MIRAGHLLPGRPRQGDQQPQSEDDDHRHGDRPDARLHALGAEPPAPDTMRQPPRPRDERLLTWGLLARAYLWLGPMEAAAAMAAFFYVLAGGGWNWGEPLAPTAPLYLQATSACLAAIVVMQVVNLFLCRDDRASVFALGLRANRLLAWGIAIELALIAAIVYTPWGQKLFGTAALAPDVWLFTLPFAAAMLVLEEARKAVVRGRRSRR
;
A
#
# COMPACT_ATOMS: atom_id res chain seq x y z
N MET A 1 -49.71 75.55 60.51
CA MET A 1 -50.94 75.46 59.69
C MET A 1 -50.54 75.07 58.26
N ILE A 2 -51.02 73.90 57.78
CA ILE A 2 -51.21 73.46 56.35
C ILE A 2 -49.91 73.27 55.51
N ARG A 3 -49.40 72.03 55.23
CA ARG A 3 -49.68 71.05 54.12
C ARG A 3 -49.54 71.66 52.70
N ALA A 4 -49.13 71.01 51.60
CA ALA A 4 -48.48 69.77 51.17
C ALA A 4 -48.64 69.73 49.62
N GLY A 5 -47.84 68.93 48.90
CA GLY A 5 -48.07 68.62 47.48
C GLY A 5 -46.76 68.31 46.74
N HIS A 6 -46.18 67.11 46.88
CA HIS A 6 -46.55 65.82 46.26
C HIS A 6 -46.07 65.69 44.79
N LEU A 7 -45.08 64.81 44.62
CA LEU A 7 -44.47 64.32 43.38
C LEU A 7 -45.42 63.46 42.53
N LEU A 8 -45.22 63.47 41.21
CA LEU A 8 -45.58 62.41 40.28
C LEU A 8 -44.38 62.05 39.36
N PRO A 9 -44.29 60.80 38.85
CA PRO A 9 -43.08 60.24 38.24
C PRO A 9 -43.13 60.18 36.69
N GLY A 10 -41.96 60.13 36.05
CA GLY A 10 -41.80 59.84 34.63
C GLY A 10 -40.50 59.07 34.35
N ARG A 11 -40.60 57.87 33.76
CA ARG A 11 -39.47 57.11 33.20
C ARG A 11 -39.02 57.71 31.86
N PRO A 12 -37.78 57.40 31.42
CA PRO A 12 -37.65 56.65 30.16
C PRO A 12 -36.61 55.50 30.19
N ARG A 13 -36.73 54.61 29.20
CA ARG A 13 -35.83 53.49 28.82
C ARG A 13 -34.79 53.95 27.79
N GLN A 14 -33.62 53.30 27.78
CA GLN A 14 -32.74 52.84 26.66
C GLN A 14 -31.30 52.90 27.21
N GLY A 15 -30.49 51.85 27.18
CA GLY A 15 -29.90 51.28 25.98
C GLY A 15 -28.37 51.31 26.18
N ASP A 16 -27.69 50.35 25.57
CA ASP A 16 -26.24 50.31 25.32
C ASP A 16 -25.31 49.63 26.33
N GLN A 17 -24.69 48.59 25.76
CA GLN A 17 -23.69 47.66 26.27
C GLN A 17 -22.28 48.24 26.10
N GLN A 18 -21.32 47.54 26.75
CA GLN A 18 -19.84 47.58 26.68
C GLN A 18 -19.14 48.38 27.80
N PRO A 19 -17.94 47.97 28.29
CA PRO A 19 -16.90 47.21 27.56
C PRO A 19 -16.12 46.10 28.32
N GLN A 20 -15.21 45.51 27.54
CA GLN A 20 -14.16 44.49 27.67
C GLN A 20 -13.38 44.30 29.00
N SER A 21 -12.96 43.04 29.21
CA SER A 21 -11.68 42.56 29.81
C SER A 21 -11.54 41.09 29.38
N GLU A 22 -10.74 40.68 28.38
CA GLU A 22 -9.27 40.65 28.35
C GLU A 22 -8.67 40.11 29.66
N ASP A 23 -8.48 38.79 29.74
CA ASP A 23 -7.16 38.17 29.91
C ASP A 23 -7.22 36.63 30.00
N ASP A 24 -6.38 36.02 29.17
CA ASP A 24 -5.57 34.81 29.39
C ASP A 24 -6.04 33.72 30.38
N ASP A 25 -6.20 32.50 29.87
CA ASP A 25 -5.30 31.41 30.30
C ASP A 25 -5.23 30.28 29.26
N HIS A 26 -4.00 30.05 28.81
CA HIS A 26 -3.58 28.98 27.94
C HIS A 26 -3.54 27.64 28.69
N ARG A 27 -4.50 26.74 28.44
CA ARG A 27 -4.28 25.29 28.61
C ARG A 27 -4.86 24.51 27.44
N HIS A 28 -4.12 24.54 26.34
CA HIS A 28 -4.24 23.57 25.27
C HIS A 28 -3.68 22.24 25.78
N GLY A 29 -4.54 21.48 26.45
CA GLY A 29 -4.27 20.12 26.88
C GLY A 29 -4.01 19.24 25.66
N ASP A 30 -2.75 18.82 25.55
CA ASP A 30 -2.22 17.71 24.78
C ASP A 30 -3.20 16.53 24.77
N ARG A 31 -3.96 16.39 23.68
CA ARG A 31 -4.81 15.22 23.46
C ARG A 31 -4.01 14.15 22.70
N PRO A 32 -3.95 12.90 23.20
CA PRO A 32 -3.24 11.79 22.56
C PRO A 32 -4.05 11.14 21.41
N ASP A 33 -4.73 11.93 20.58
CA ASP A 33 -5.56 11.50 19.43
C ASP A 33 -4.85 11.63 18.06
N ALA A 34 -3.63 12.19 18.02
CA ALA A 34 -2.85 12.37 16.79
C ALA A 34 -2.38 11.08 16.09
N ARG A 35 -2.69 9.89 16.64
CA ARG A 35 -2.32 8.58 16.05
C ARG A 35 -3.35 8.02 15.05
N LEU A 36 -4.48 8.69 14.86
CA LEU A 36 -5.52 8.22 13.91
C LEU A 36 -5.22 8.56 12.44
N HIS A 37 -4.25 9.43 12.15
CA HIS A 37 -3.95 9.85 10.77
C HIS A 37 -2.71 9.16 10.19
N ALA A 38 -2.64 7.84 10.29
CA ALA A 38 -1.61 7.04 9.59
C ALA A 38 -1.83 6.99 8.05
N LEU A 39 -2.98 7.43 7.55
CA LEU A 39 -3.27 7.55 6.11
C LEU A 39 -2.76 8.86 5.48
N GLY A 40 -2.29 9.83 6.28
CA GLY A 40 -1.79 11.13 5.81
C GLY A 40 -0.26 11.25 5.79
N ALA A 41 0.45 10.15 6.03
CA ALA A 41 1.90 10.16 6.26
C ALA A 41 2.75 10.02 4.99
N GLU A 42 2.16 10.08 3.79
CA GLU A 42 2.93 10.22 2.57
C GLU A 42 3.07 11.71 2.24
N PRO A 43 4.29 12.29 2.28
CA PRO A 43 4.48 13.70 1.95
C PRO A 43 3.91 13.96 0.54
N PRO A 44 3.09 15.01 0.36
CA PRO A 44 2.53 15.34 -0.94
C PRO A 44 3.66 15.43 -1.96
N ALA A 45 3.48 14.81 -3.14
CA ALA A 45 4.45 14.94 -4.22
C ALA A 45 4.72 16.45 -4.45
N PRO A 46 5.97 16.89 -4.64
CA PRO A 46 6.35 18.31 -4.63
C PRO A 46 5.63 19.17 -5.70
N ASP A 47 4.93 18.54 -6.64
CA ASP A 47 4.17 19.18 -7.72
C ASP A 47 2.64 19.07 -7.54
N THR A 48 2.14 18.62 -6.38
CA THR A 48 0.69 18.40 -6.15
C THR A 48 -0.12 19.69 -6.26
N MET A 49 0.44 20.82 -5.81
CA MET A 49 -0.22 22.13 -5.89
C MET A 49 -0.17 22.78 -7.28
N ARG A 50 0.59 22.20 -8.23
CA ARG A 50 0.67 22.67 -9.62
C ARG A 50 -0.21 21.86 -10.57
N GLN A 51 -0.81 20.78 -10.09
CA GLN A 51 -1.74 19.98 -10.87
C GLN A 51 -3.15 20.56 -10.76
N PRO A 52 -3.89 20.68 -11.88
CA PRO A 52 -5.28 21.11 -11.84
C PRO A 52 -6.11 20.13 -10.98
N PRO A 53 -7.16 20.62 -10.27
CA PRO A 53 -7.99 19.78 -9.42
C PRO A 53 -8.55 18.58 -10.20
N ARG A 54 -8.47 17.37 -9.62
CA ARG A 54 -9.07 16.18 -10.23
C ARG A 54 -10.58 16.40 -10.44
N PRO A 55 -11.13 16.12 -11.63
CA PRO A 55 -12.57 16.22 -11.88
C PRO A 55 -13.33 15.25 -10.97
N ARG A 56 -14.49 15.68 -10.44
CA ARG A 56 -15.27 14.94 -9.42
C ARG A 56 -15.80 13.59 -9.92
N ASP A 57 -15.84 13.44 -11.23
CA ASP A 57 -16.31 12.33 -12.04
C ASP A 57 -15.19 11.34 -12.44
N GLU A 58 -13.92 11.63 -12.09
CA GLU A 58 -12.83 10.67 -12.28
C GLU A 58 -12.95 9.53 -11.26
N ARG A 59 -13.28 8.34 -11.75
CA ARG A 59 -13.37 7.12 -10.92
C ARG A 59 -11.99 6.79 -10.35
N LEU A 60 -11.93 6.53 -9.04
CA LEU A 60 -10.71 6.07 -8.36
C LEU A 60 -10.19 4.75 -8.95
N LEU A 61 -11.09 3.81 -9.25
CA LEU A 61 -10.79 2.64 -10.11
C LEU A 61 -11.23 2.94 -11.55
N THR A 62 -10.26 3.29 -12.39
CA THR A 62 -10.48 3.35 -13.84
C THR A 62 -10.34 1.97 -14.46
N TRP A 63 -11.11 1.71 -15.51
CA TRP A 63 -11.01 0.46 -16.27
C TRP A 63 -9.61 0.21 -16.85
N GLY A 64 -8.86 1.27 -17.18
CA GLY A 64 -7.47 1.16 -17.61
C GLY A 64 -6.52 0.68 -16.50
N LEU A 65 -6.75 1.08 -15.25
CA LEU A 65 -6.00 0.57 -14.09
C LEU A 65 -6.34 -0.90 -13.82
N LEU A 66 -7.62 -1.25 -13.84
CA LEU A 66 -8.09 -2.64 -13.68
C LEU A 66 -7.53 -3.55 -14.76
N ALA A 67 -7.62 -3.16 -16.03
CA ALA A 67 -7.08 -3.94 -17.13
C ALA A 67 -5.56 -4.13 -16.99
N ARG A 68 -4.82 -3.09 -16.57
CA ARG A 68 -3.38 -3.22 -16.28
C ARG A 68 -3.12 -4.23 -15.15
N ALA A 69 -3.80 -4.10 -14.02
CA ALA A 69 -3.58 -4.98 -12.88
C ALA A 69 -3.93 -6.44 -13.21
N TYR A 70 -5.10 -6.68 -13.79
CA TYR A 70 -5.62 -8.02 -14.01
C TYR A 70 -5.15 -8.68 -15.30
N LEU A 71 -4.98 -7.95 -16.42
CA LEU A 71 -4.60 -8.55 -17.70
C LEU A 71 -3.09 -8.47 -17.98
N TRP A 72 -2.34 -7.65 -17.24
CA TRP A 72 -0.89 -7.54 -17.45
C TRP A 72 -0.09 -8.07 -16.26
N LEU A 73 -0.30 -7.52 -15.06
CA LEU A 73 0.45 -7.92 -13.87
C LEU A 73 0.05 -9.32 -13.38
N GLY A 74 -1.26 -9.60 -13.34
CA GLY A 74 -1.79 -10.89 -12.91
C GLY A 74 -1.22 -12.10 -13.68
N PRO A 75 -1.22 -12.11 -15.03
CA PRO A 75 -0.66 -13.22 -15.78
C PRO A 75 0.84 -13.41 -15.58
N MET A 76 1.61 -12.34 -15.38
CA MET A 76 3.04 -12.44 -15.08
C MET A 76 3.28 -13.10 -13.72
N GLU A 77 2.51 -12.70 -12.71
CA GLU A 77 2.58 -13.29 -11.37
C GLU A 77 2.12 -14.76 -11.38
N ALA A 78 1.02 -15.06 -12.06
CA ALA A 78 0.54 -16.42 -12.23
C ALA A 78 1.55 -17.31 -12.97
N ALA A 79 2.19 -16.80 -14.03
CA ALA A 79 3.22 -17.53 -14.76
C ALA A 79 4.44 -17.82 -13.88
N ALA A 80 4.91 -16.85 -13.10
CA ALA A 80 6.03 -17.04 -12.17
C ALA A 80 5.70 -18.06 -11.07
N ALA A 81 4.51 -17.95 -10.47
CA ALA A 81 4.03 -18.87 -9.44
C ALA A 81 3.90 -20.30 -9.98
N MET A 82 3.31 -20.46 -11.16
CA MET A 82 3.15 -21.74 -11.83
C MET A 82 4.51 -22.34 -12.23
N ALA A 83 5.45 -21.52 -12.74
CA ALA A 83 6.79 -21.96 -13.08
C ALA A 83 7.55 -22.47 -11.83
N ALA A 84 7.47 -21.75 -10.71
CA ALA A 84 8.11 -22.17 -9.46
C ALA A 84 7.49 -23.48 -8.92
N PHE A 85 6.17 -23.62 -9.02
CA PHE A 85 5.47 -24.85 -8.66
C PHE A 85 5.98 -26.05 -9.47
N PHE A 86 5.99 -25.94 -10.81
CA PHE A 86 6.47 -27.01 -11.68
C PHE A 86 7.96 -27.29 -11.55
N TYR A 87 8.78 -26.27 -11.30
CA TYR A 87 10.22 -26.44 -11.07
C TYR A 87 10.47 -27.38 -9.88
N VAL A 88 9.75 -27.19 -8.77
CA VAL A 88 9.86 -28.07 -7.60
C VAL A 88 9.33 -29.48 -7.87
N LEU A 89 8.20 -29.63 -8.59
CA LEU A 89 7.69 -30.96 -8.97
C LEU A 89 8.70 -31.71 -9.84
N ALA A 90 9.23 -31.05 -10.87
CA ALA A 90 10.21 -31.64 -11.78
C ALA A 90 11.52 -32.00 -11.05
N GLY A 91 11.99 -31.13 -10.15
CA GLY A 91 13.17 -31.41 -9.32
C GLY A 91 12.96 -32.57 -8.34
N GLY A 92 11.74 -32.78 -7.87
CA GLY A 92 11.35 -33.92 -7.04
C GLY A 92 11.12 -35.23 -7.80
N GLY A 93 11.36 -35.26 -9.11
CA GLY A 93 11.19 -36.46 -9.94
C GLY A 93 9.74 -36.79 -10.31
N TRP A 94 8.81 -35.85 -10.12
CA TRP A 94 7.42 -36.07 -10.51
C TRP A 94 7.25 -36.04 -12.03
N ASN A 95 6.54 -37.05 -12.55
CA ASN A 95 6.20 -37.15 -13.96
C ASN A 95 4.70 -36.94 -14.19
N TRP A 96 4.37 -36.38 -15.36
CA TRP A 96 2.99 -36.18 -15.78
C TRP A 96 2.20 -37.50 -15.75
N GLY A 97 1.14 -37.54 -14.92
CA GLY A 97 0.26 -38.70 -14.79
C GLY A 97 0.42 -39.49 -13.48
N GLU A 98 1.43 -39.18 -12.65
CA GLU A 98 1.52 -39.78 -11.32
C GLU A 98 0.59 -39.08 -10.31
N PRO A 99 -0.16 -39.82 -9.49
CA PRO A 99 -1.03 -39.23 -8.49
C PRO A 99 -0.20 -38.59 -7.37
N LEU A 100 -0.27 -37.25 -7.24
CA LEU A 100 0.25 -36.58 -6.05
C LEU A 100 -0.79 -36.63 -4.93
N ALA A 101 -0.43 -37.26 -3.81
CA ALA A 101 -1.21 -37.11 -2.60
C ALA A 101 -1.05 -35.68 -2.04
N PRO A 102 -2.12 -35.03 -1.56
CA PRO A 102 -2.03 -33.69 -0.95
C PRO A 102 -1.14 -33.63 0.31
N THR A 103 -0.89 -34.78 0.93
CA THR A 103 0.00 -34.92 2.10
C THR A 103 1.44 -35.25 1.73
N ALA A 104 1.73 -35.46 0.44
CA ALA A 104 3.08 -35.78 0.00
C ALA A 104 4.01 -34.59 0.25
N PRO A 105 5.22 -34.81 0.80
CA PRO A 105 6.15 -33.73 1.11
C PRO A 105 6.50 -32.90 -0.14
N LEU A 106 6.54 -33.53 -1.32
CA LEU A 106 6.78 -32.85 -2.59
C LEU A 106 5.68 -31.84 -2.95
N TYR A 107 4.41 -32.19 -2.72
CA TYR A 107 3.28 -31.29 -2.97
C TYR A 107 3.29 -30.08 -2.02
N LEU A 108 3.62 -30.30 -0.75
CA LEU A 108 3.76 -29.23 0.24
C LEU A 108 4.92 -28.28 -0.12
N GLN A 109 6.07 -28.82 -0.56
CA GLN A 109 7.20 -28.03 -1.06
C GLN A 109 6.82 -27.20 -2.28
N ALA A 110 6.08 -27.78 -3.23
CA ALA A 110 5.64 -27.07 -4.43
C ALA A 110 4.66 -25.94 -4.12
N THR A 111 3.72 -26.18 -3.20
CA THR A 111 2.78 -25.17 -2.70
C THR A 111 3.53 -24.02 -2.02
N SER A 112 4.58 -24.36 -1.26
CA SER A 112 5.46 -23.37 -0.63
C SER A 112 6.25 -22.55 -1.65
N ALA A 113 6.72 -23.17 -2.73
CA ALA A 113 7.39 -22.48 -3.83
C ALA A 113 6.46 -21.50 -4.56
N CYS A 114 5.23 -21.94 -4.82
CA CYS A 114 4.18 -21.10 -5.41
C CYS A 114 3.91 -19.86 -4.53
N LEU A 115 3.72 -20.06 -3.22
CA LEU A 115 3.50 -18.97 -2.28
C LEU A 115 4.71 -18.02 -2.21
N ALA A 116 5.93 -18.55 -2.17
CA ALA A 116 7.14 -17.75 -2.15
C ALA A 116 7.30 -16.92 -3.44
N ALA A 117 7.01 -17.51 -4.61
CA ALA A 117 7.05 -16.80 -5.88
C ALA A 117 6.02 -15.65 -5.93
N ILE A 118 4.80 -15.88 -5.44
CA ILE A 118 3.77 -14.84 -5.31
C ILE A 118 4.28 -13.68 -4.45
N VAL A 119 4.84 -13.97 -3.27
CA VAL A 119 5.37 -12.93 -2.38
C VAL A 119 6.53 -12.16 -3.02
N VAL A 120 7.45 -12.84 -3.70
CA VAL A 120 8.55 -12.17 -4.43
C VAL A 120 8.02 -11.24 -5.51
N MET A 121 7.00 -11.68 -6.26
CA MET A 121 6.37 -10.88 -7.30
C MET A 121 5.59 -9.69 -6.72
N GLN A 122 4.93 -9.87 -5.57
CA GLN A 122 4.27 -8.77 -4.85
C GLN A 122 5.27 -7.70 -4.42
N VAL A 123 6.42 -8.08 -3.86
CA VAL A 123 7.49 -7.12 -3.52
C VAL A 123 7.91 -6.29 -4.75
N VAL A 124 8.11 -6.91 -5.90
CA VAL A 124 8.40 -6.19 -7.16
C VAL A 124 7.24 -5.29 -7.57
N ASN A 125 6.01 -5.80 -7.49
CA ASN A 125 4.82 -5.05 -7.83
C ASN A 125 4.63 -3.81 -6.93
N LEU A 126 4.98 -3.89 -5.64
CA LEU A 126 4.96 -2.76 -4.71
C LEU A 126 5.95 -1.66 -5.17
N PHE A 127 7.14 -2.04 -5.62
CA PHE A 127 8.08 -1.08 -6.22
C PHE A 127 7.54 -0.46 -7.51
N LEU A 128 6.87 -1.25 -8.35
CA LEU A 128 6.32 -0.79 -9.63
C LEU A 128 5.11 0.14 -9.47
N CYS A 129 4.25 -0.11 -8.48
CA CYS A 129 3.08 0.69 -8.17
C CYS A 129 3.40 1.99 -7.41
N ARG A 130 4.59 2.09 -6.79
CA ARG A 130 5.01 3.27 -6.02
C ARG A 130 4.89 4.57 -6.82
N ASP A 131 5.28 4.54 -8.09
CA ASP A 131 5.16 5.72 -8.96
C ASP A 131 4.76 5.30 -10.37
N ASP A 132 3.55 5.67 -10.75
CA ASP A 132 2.98 5.40 -12.07
C ASP A 132 3.71 6.13 -13.20
N ARG A 133 4.51 7.17 -12.90
CA ARG A 133 5.11 8.05 -13.91
C ARG A 133 6.63 8.03 -13.87
N ALA A 134 7.24 7.97 -12.69
CA ALA A 134 8.68 7.94 -12.53
C ALA A 134 9.24 6.51 -12.55
N SER A 135 10.49 6.39 -12.98
CA SER A 135 11.20 5.10 -13.01
C SER A 135 11.57 4.68 -11.59
N VAL A 136 11.51 3.38 -11.30
CA VAL A 136 11.97 2.81 -10.01
C VAL A 136 13.43 3.17 -9.73
N PHE A 137 14.26 3.37 -10.76
CA PHE A 137 15.66 3.78 -10.61
C PHE A 137 15.84 5.26 -10.28
N ALA A 138 14.85 6.10 -10.60
CA ALA A 138 14.88 7.54 -10.35
C ALA A 138 14.40 7.88 -8.93
N LEU A 139 13.51 7.07 -8.36
CA LEU A 139 13.08 7.17 -6.96
C LEU A 139 13.94 6.24 -6.11
N GLY A 140 15.02 6.77 -5.52
CA GLY A 140 15.92 5.97 -4.67
C GLY A 140 15.17 5.08 -3.66
N LEU A 141 15.62 3.83 -3.54
CA LEU A 141 15.00 2.74 -2.76
C LEU A 141 14.74 3.06 -1.28
N ARG A 142 15.37 4.10 -0.73
CA ARG A 142 15.31 4.48 0.69
C ARG A 142 14.40 5.67 1.01
N ALA A 143 13.75 6.27 0.02
CA ALA A 143 12.98 7.50 0.24
C ALA A 143 11.70 7.30 1.08
N ASN A 144 11.13 6.08 1.14
CA ASN A 144 9.93 5.81 1.96
C ASN A 144 10.19 4.67 2.96
N ARG A 145 10.30 5.03 4.25
CA ARG A 145 10.49 4.07 5.35
C ARG A 145 9.29 3.15 5.53
N LEU A 146 8.07 3.60 5.22
CA LEU A 146 6.86 2.77 5.29
C LEU A 146 6.91 1.62 4.28
N LEU A 147 7.37 1.89 3.06
CA LEU A 147 7.54 0.85 2.02
C LEU A 147 8.57 -0.20 2.45
N ALA A 148 9.71 0.26 3.00
CA ALA A 148 10.74 -0.64 3.51
C ALA A 148 10.22 -1.51 4.67
N TRP A 149 9.39 -0.95 5.56
CA TRP A 149 8.72 -1.72 6.61
C TRP A 149 7.72 -2.74 6.05
N GLY A 150 6.92 -2.35 5.05
CA GLY A 150 5.99 -3.25 4.37
C GLY A 150 6.70 -4.47 3.79
N ILE A 151 7.76 -4.23 3.01
CA ILE A 151 8.58 -5.30 2.42
C ILE A 151 9.24 -6.16 3.51
N ALA A 152 9.77 -5.55 4.57
CA ALA A 152 10.37 -6.30 5.67
C ALA A 152 9.36 -7.21 6.37
N ILE A 153 8.13 -6.73 6.60
CA ILE A 153 7.04 -7.51 7.19
C ILE A 153 6.64 -8.66 6.26
N GLU A 154 6.51 -8.39 4.97
CA GLU A 154 6.13 -9.40 3.97
C GLU A 154 7.16 -10.54 3.88
N LEU A 155 8.45 -10.19 3.81
CA LEU A 155 9.55 -11.15 3.82
C LEU A 155 9.64 -11.92 5.16
N ALA A 156 9.37 -11.25 6.29
CA ALA A 156 9.33 -11.90 7.59
C ALA A 156 8.16 -12.89 7.70
N LEU A 157 6.98 -12.54 7.17
CA LEU A 157 5.81 -13.41 7.17
C LEU A 157 6.03 -14.66 6.33
N ILE A 158 6.54 -14.54 5.11
CA ILE A 158 6.82 -15.71 4.28
C ILE A 158 7.91 -16.60 4.90
N ALA A 159 8.94 -15.99 5.51
CA ALA A 159 9.95 -16.75 6.24
C ALA A 159 9.35 -17.48 7.45
N ALA A 160 8.46 -16.82 8.20
CA ALA A 160 7.76 -17.45 9.31
C ALA A 160 6.88 -18.62 8.85
N ILE A 161 6.17 -18.48 7.73
CA ILE A 161 5.31 -19.53 7.18
C ILE A 161 6.13 -20.75 6.72
N VAL A 162 7.25 -20.52 6.02
CA VAL A 162 8.02 -21.60 5.37
C VAL A 162 9.02 -22.27 6.33
N TYR A 163 9.59 -21.54 7.29
CA TYR A 163 10.65 -22.06 8.17
C TYR A 163 10.18 -22.35 9.61
N THR A 164 8.94 -21.99 9.99
CA THR A 164 8.42 -22.31 11.32
C THR A 164 7.49 -23.52 11.27
N PRO A 165 7.59 -24.48 12.22
CA PRO A 165 6.70 -25.65 12.26
C PRO A 165 5.21 -25.33 12.35
N TRP A 166 4.86 -24.20 12.98
CA TRP A 166 3.46 -23.74 13.08
C TRP A 166 2.91 -23.27 11.72
N GLY A 167 3.72 -22.53 10.96
CA GLY A 167 3.37 -22.08 9.60
C GLY A 167 3.20 -23.26 8.64
N GLN A 168 4.13 -24.21 8.69
CA GLN A 168 4.08 -25.45 7.90
C GLN A 168 2.80 -26.26 8.15
N LYS A 169 2.36 -26.36 9.41
CA LYS A 169 1.14 -27.07 9.77
C LYS A 169 -0.14 -26.34 9.34
N LEU A 170 -0.19 -25.01 9.47
CA LEU A 170 -1.40 -24.23 9.10
C LEU A 170 -1.60 -24.14 7.59
N PHE A 171 -0.52 -23.90 6.85
CA PHE A 171 -0.58 -23.64 5.41
C PHE A 171 -0.29 -24.87 4.55
N GLY A 172 0.03 -26.01 5.17
CA GLY A 172 0.49 -27.20 4.43
C GLY A 172 1.75 -26.89 3.63
N THR A 173 2.69 -26.16 4.24
CA THR A 173 3.95 -25.78 3.62
C THR A 173 5.10 -26.66 4.13
N ALA A 174 6.19 -26.67 3.39
CA ALA A 174 7.42 -27.37 3.73
C ALA A 174 8.61 -26.44 3.51
N ALA A 175 9.73 -26.73 4.18
CA ALA A 175 10.95 -25.95 4.04
C ALA A 175 11.39 -25.92 2.57
N LEU A 176 11.67 -24.72 2.08
CA LEU A 176 12.07 -24.49 0.70
C LEU A 176 13.59 -24.51 0.58
N ALA A 177 14.08 -25.15 -0.47
CA ALA A 177 15.49 -25.11 -0.78
C ALA A 177 15.89 -23.72 -1.35
N PRO A 178 17.13 -23.24 -1.09
CA PRO A 178 17.58 -21.92 -1.54
C PRO A 178 17.57 -21.73 -3.07
N ASP A 179 17.69 -22.81 -3.83
CA ASP A 179 17.68 -22.82 -5.30
C ASP A 179 16.35 -22.30 -5.87
N VAL A 180 15.23 -22.57 -5.20
CA VAL A 180 13.90 -22.07 -5.62
C VAL A 180 13.84 -20.54 -5.54
N TRP A 181 14.51 -19.94 -4.55
CA TRP A 181 14.63 -18.48 -4.47
C TRP A 181 15.45 -17.91 -5.62
N LEU A 182 16.55 -18.58 -6.00
CA LEU A 182 17.33 -18.18 -7.16
C LEU A 182 16.54 -18.31 -8.46
N PHE A 183 15.68 -19.33 -8.57
CA PHE A 183 14.83 -19.54 -9.74
C PHE A 183 13.76 -18.46 -9.92
N THR A 184 13.25 -17.86 -8.82
CA THR A 184 12.23 -16.80 -8.90
C THR A 184 12.81 -15.42 -9.23
N LEU A 185 14.09 -15.18 -8.95
CA LEU A 185 14.75 -13.89 -9.23
C LEU A 185 14.71 -13.45 -10.71
N PRO A 186 14.94 -14.33 -11.71
CA PRO A 186 14.75 -13.99 -13.12
C PRO A 186 13.34 -13.51 -13.46
N PHE A 187 12.30 -14.12 -12.87
CA PHE A 187 10.91 -13.71 -13.11
C PHE A 187 10.62 -12.34 -12.51
N ALA A 188 11.10 -12.10 -11.30
CA ALA A 188 11.05 -10.79 -10.65
C ALA A 188 11.74 -9.71 -11.50
N ALA A 189 12.95 -10.00 -12.00
CA ALA A 189 13.69 -9.10 -12.88
C ALA A 189 12.98 -8.88 -14.22
N ALA A 190 12.42 -9.93 -14.83
CA ALA A 190 11.67 -9.83 -16.07
C ALA A 190 10.43 -8.94 -15.92
N MET A 191 9.67 -9.11 -14.83
CA MET A 191 8.51 -8.26 -14.50
C MET A 191 8.93 -6.79 -14.36
N LEU A 192 10.02 -6.52 -13.64
CA LEU A 192 10.55 -5.16 -13.48
C LEU A 192 10.93 -4.54 -14.84
N VAL A 193 11.68 -5.27 -15.67
CA VAL A 193 12.13 -4.79 -16.99
C VAL A 193 10.93 -4.54 -17.92
N LEU A 194 9.96 -5.46 -17.95
CA LEU A 194 8.78 -5.33 -18.80
C LEU A 194 7.92 -4.13 -18.42
N GLU A 195 7.74 -3.87 -17.12
CA GLU A 195 6.95 -2.73 -16.67
C GLU A 195 7.71 -1.40 -16.85
N GLU A 196 9.03 -1.36 -16.64
CA GLU A 196 9.84 -0.18 -16.95
C GLU A 196 9.86 0.12 -18.45
N ALA A 197 9.98 -0.91 -19.31
CA ALA A 197 9.89 -0.76 -20.76
C ALA A 197 8.53 -0.20 -21.18
N ARG A 198 7.44 -0.69 -20.58
CA ARG A 198 6.09 -0.15 -20.80
C ARG A 198 6.00 1.31 -20.37
N LYS A 199 6.49 1.67 -19.18
CA LYS A 199 6.54 3.07 -18.69
C LYS A 199 7.33 3.96 -19.65
N ALA A 200 8.47 3.48 -20.17
CA ALA A 200 9.29 4.19 -21.14
C ALA A 200 8.54 4.45 -22.47
N VAL A 201 7.83 3.44 -22.99
CA VAL A 201 7.00 3.59 -24.21
C VAL A 201 5.88 4.60 -24.02
N VAL A 202 5.18 4.57 -22.88
CA VAL A 202 4.11 5.52 -22.56
C VAL A 202 4.67 6.96 -22.45
N ARG A 203 5.84 7.12 -21.82
CA ARG A 203 6.52 8.42 -21.70
C ARG A 203 6.93 8.96 -23.07
N GLY A 204 7.50 8.12 -23.94
CA GLY A 204 7.89 8.49 -25.30
C GLY A 204 6.72 8.91 -26.19
N ARG A 205 5.53 8.30 -26.02
CA ARG A 205 4.32 8.68 -26.76
C ARG A 205 3.75 10.03 -26.34
N ARG A 206 3.92 10.43 -25.08
CA ARG A 206 3.41 11.70 -24.54
C ARG A 206 4.29 12.89 -24.88
N SER A 207 5.59 12.69 -25.10
CA SER A 207 6.51 13.73 -25.61
C SER A 207 6.31 14.04 -27.10
N ARG A 208 5.59 13.16 -27.84
CA ARG A 208 5.32 13.31 -29.28
C ARG A 208 3.92 13.87 -29.58
N ARG A 209 3.12 14.18 -28.56
CA ARG A 209 1.81 14.85 -28.66
C ARG A 209 1.89 16.19 -27.97
#